data_AF-A0A7C5WU70-F1
#
_entry.id   AF-A0A7C5WU70-F1
#
_cell.length_a   1.000
_cell.length_b   1.000
_cell.length_c   1.000
_cell.angle_alpha   90.00
_cell.angle_beta   90.00
_cell.angle_gamma   90.00
#
_symmetry.space_group_name_H-M   'P 1'
#
loop_
_entity.id
_entity.type
_entity.pdbx_description
1 polymer ?
#
loop_
_entity_poly.entity_id
_entity_poly.type
_entity_poly.pdbx_seq_one_letter_code
_entity_poly.pdbx_strand_id
1 'polypeptide(L)'
;MAGAKEIRSKIKSVQNTQKITKAMEMVAASKMRRAQDRMRASRPYAEKMRSVLSHLAQAHCEYKHPYLQNREDVKRVGYIVISTDRGLCGGLNTNMFK
;
A
#
# COMPACT_ATOMS: atom_id res chain seq x y z
N MET A 1 -33.19 -31.65 23.82
CA MET A 1 -32.57 -30.32 24.07
C MET A 1 -31.42 -30.07 23.11
N ALA A 2 -31.70 -29.77 21.83
CA ALA A 2 -30.66 -29.53 20.81
C ALA A 2 -30.10 -28.09 20.85
N GLY A 3 -30.96 -27.09 21.11
CA GLY A 3 -30.58 -25.67 20.98
C GLY A 3 -29.51 -25.18 21.96
N ALA A 4 -29.52 -25.62 23.23
CA ALA A 4 -28.56 -25.12 24.23
C ALA A 4 -27.10 -25.55 23.95
N LYS A 5 -26.90 -26.77 23.41
CA LYS A 5 -25.58 -27.29 23.07
C LYS A 5 -25.02 -26.57 21.83
N GLU A 6 -25.85 -26.34 20.83
CA GLU A 6 -25.48 -25.59 19.62
C GLU A 6 -25.14 -24.13 19.91
N ILE A 7 -25.91 -23.46 20.76
CA ILE A 7 -25.62 -22.09 21.20
C ILE A 7 -24.26 -22.02 21.90
N ARG A 8 -23.98 -22.93 22.83
CA ARG A 8 -22.67 -22.99 23.52
C ARG A 8 -21.52 -23.24 22.54
N SER A 9 -21.72 -24.11 21.54
CA SER A 9 -20.73 -24.34 20.48
C SER A 9 -20.47 -23.07 19.66
N LYS A 10 -21.53 -22.35 19.28
CA LYS A 10 -21.43 -21.11 18.48
C LYS A 10 -20.74 -19.98 19.26
N ILE A 11 -21.03 -19.85 20.56
CA ILE A 11 -20.32 -18.91 21.45
C ILE A 11 -18.82 -19.21 21.45
N LYS A 12 -18.43 -20.47 21.64
CA LYS A 12 -17.02 -20.87 21.65
C LYS A 12 -16.34 -20.61 20.30
N SER A 13 -17.04 -20.85 19.19
CA SER A 13 -16.55 -20.54 17.84
C SER A 13 -16.28 -19.04 17.65
N VAL A 14 -17.25 -18.18 17.99
CA VAL A 14 -17.10 -16.72 17.88
C VAL A 14 -15.99 -16.19 18.79
N GLN A 15 -15.88 -16.70 20.02
CA GLN A 15 -14.78 -16.34 20.93
C GLN A 15 -13.41 -16.71 20.37
N ASN A 16 -13.28 -17.84 19.68
CA ASN A 16 -12.04 -18.22 19.02
C ASN A 16 -11.73 -17.28 17.84
N THR A 17 -12.71 -16.97 16.99
CA THR A 17 -12.55 -16.02 15.89
C THR A 17 -12.14 -14.64 16.42
N GLN A 18 -12.75 -14.17 17.52
CA GLN A 18 -12.39 -12.90 18.17
C GLN A 18 -10.93 -12.87 18.62
N LYS A 19 -10.42 -13.96 19.21
CA LYS A 19 -9.00 -14.05 19.61
C LYS A 19 -8.07 -14.02 18.39
N ILE A 20 -8.43 -14.71 17.31
CA ILE A 20 -7.64 -14.74 16.07
C ILE A 20 -7.58 -13.35 15.45
N THR A 21 -8.73 -12.67 15.28
CA THR A 21 -8.76 -11.32 14.69
C THR A 21 -8.04 -10.30 15.57
N LYS A 22 -8.13 -10.41 16.90
CA LYS A 22 -7.36 -9.55 17.81
C LYS A 22 -5.85 -9.75 17.66
N ALA A 23 -5.39 -10.99 17.52
CA ALA A 23 -3.99 -11.29 17.25
C ALA A 23 -3.55 -10.72 15.89
N MET A 24 -4.37 -10.88 14.85
CA MET A 24 -4.10 -10.33 13.52
C MET A 24 -4.01 -8.80 13.53
N GLU A 25 -4.88 -8.12 14.27
CA GLU A 25 -4.85 -6.66 14.46
C GLU A 25 -3.51 -6.22 15.07
N MET A 26 -3.07 -6.87 16.15
CA MET A 26 -1.79 -6.56 16.79
C MET A 26 -0.59 -6.80 15.86
N VAL A 27 -0.60 -7.90 15.10
CA VAL A 27 0.44 -8.19 14.10
C VAL A 27 0.43 -7.15 12.98
N ALA A 28 -0.75 -6.73 12.52
CA ALA A 28 -0.89 -5.70 11.50
C ALA A 28 -0.36 -4.35 11.99
N ALA A 29 -0.68 -3.96 13.23
CA ALA A 29 -0.17 -2.74 13.85
C ALA A 29 1.37 -2.72 13.92
N SER A 30 1.98 -3.84 14.34
CA SER A 30 3.44 -3.98 14.37
C SER A 30 4.06 -3.86 12.96
N LYS A 31 3.47 -4.55 11.96
CA LYS A 31 3.92 -4.47 10.57
C LYS A 31 3.75 -3.06 9.97
N MET A 32 2.68 -2.36 10.32
CA MET A 32 2.41 -0.99 9.89
C MET A 32 3.50 -0.04 10.39
N ARG A 33 3.85 -0.10 11.68
CA ARG A 33 4.94 0.71 12.23
C ARG A 33 6.25 0.46 11.48
N ARG A 34 6.63 -0.80 11.29
CA ARG A 34 7.85 -1.16 10.54
C ARG A 34 7.82 -0.68 9.08
N ALA A 35 6.65 -0.64 8.44
CA ALA A 35 6.51 -0.11 7.09
C ALA A 35 6.66 1.42 7.06
N GLN A 36 6.09 2.13 8.03
CA GLN A 36 6.25 3.58 8.18
C GLN A 36 7.71 3.96 8.41
N ASP A 37 8.42 3.23 9.26
CA ASP A 37 9.83 3.52 9.54
C ASP A 37 10.71 3.31 8.29
N ARG A 38 10.45 2.26 7.51
CA ARG A 38 11.12 2.05 6.21
C ARG A 38 10.83 3.17 5.22
N MET A 39 9.59 3.64 5.15
CA MET A 39 9.20 4.75 4.28
C MET A 39 9.87 6.07 4.70
N ARG A 40 10.00 6.33 6.00
CA ARG A 40 10.72 7.52 6.50
C ARG A 40 12.21 7.43 6.19
N ALA A 41 12.83 6.26 6.33
CA ALA A 41 14.24 6.06 6.05
C ALA A 41 14.58 6.27 4.56
N SER A 42 13.65 6.00 3.63
CA SER A 42 13.90 6.19 2.19
C SER A 42 13.70 7.63 1.71
N ARG A 43 13.02 8.48 2.49
CA ARG A 43 12.71 9.88 2.10
C ARG A 43 13.94 10.73 1.77
N PRO A 44 15.00 10.78 2.60
CA PRO A 44 16.14 11.67 2.35
C PRO A 44 16.81 11.41 0.99
N TYR A 45 16.90 10.14 0.59
CA TYR A 45 17.44 9.75 -0.71
C TYR A 45 16.56 10.25 -1.86
N ALA A 46 15.25 10.01 -1.80
CA ALA A 46 14.32 10.45 -2.83
C ALA A 46 14.28 11.98 -2.96
N GLU A 47 14.31 12.71 -1.85
CA GLU A 47 14.34 14.17 -1.83
C GLU A 47 15.62 14.72 -2.44
N LYS A 48 16.78 14.16 -2.08
CA LYS A 48 18.06 14.60 -2.63
C LYS A 48 18.17 14.29 -4.13
N MET A 49 17.76 13.09 -4.54
CA MET A 49 17.69 12.72 -5.95
C MET A 49 16.79 13.67 -6.73
N ARG A 50 15.60 14.00 -6.22
CA ARG A 50 14.70 14.95 -6.87
C ARG A 50 15.33 16.34 -7.00
N SER A 51 16.04 16.81 -5.97
CA SER A 51 16.75 18.10 -6.03
C SER A 51 17.79 18.12 -7.14
N VAL A 52 18.64 17.08 -7.23
CA VAL A 52 19.67 17.00 -8.28
C VAL A 52 19.05 16.90 -9.67
N LEU A 53 18.05 16.04 -9.85
CA LEU A 53 17.35 15.89 -11.13
C LEU A 53 16.62 17.17 -11.56
N SER A 54 16.06 17.93 -10.61
CA SER A 54 15.39 19.20 -10.91
C SER A 54 16.39 20.26 -11.39
N HIS A 55 17.56 20.35 -10.75
CA HIS A 55 18.62 21.24 -11.22
C HIS A 55 19.13 20.84 -12.61
N LEU A 56 19.31 19.54 -12.86
CA LEU A 56 19.73 19.04 -14.17
C LEU A 56 18.68 19.31 -15.26
N ALA A 57 17.39 19.15 -14.95
CA ALA A 57 16.31 19.40 -15.90
C ALA A 57 16.19 20.88 -16.30
N GLN A 58 16.66 21.81 -15.45
CA GLN A 58 16.72 23.24 -15.75
C GLN A 58 17.99 23.65 -16.51
N ALA A 59 19.03 22.82 -16.48
CA ALA A 59 20.22 23.07 -17.27
C ALA A 59 19.85 22.97 -18.76
N HIS A 60 20.20 23.99 -19.54
CA HIS A 60 19.99 24.00 -20.98
C HIS A 60 20.95 23.03 -21.68
N CYS A 61 20.65 21.73 -21.59
CA CYS A 61 21.37 20.69 -22.32
C CYS A 61 20.93 20.69 -23.79
N GLU A 62 21.89 20.59 -24.71
CA GLU A 62 21.62 20.39 -26.14
C GLU A 62 20.83 19.10 -26.39
N TYR A 63 21.04 18.08 -25.55
CA TYR A 63 20.30 16.83 -25.56
C TYR A 63 19.05 16.88 -24.68
N LYS A 64 17.87 16.63 -25.26
CA LYS A 64 16.60 16.55 -24.54
C LYS A 64 16.22 15.10 -24.25
N HIS A 65 16.23 14.69 -22.99
CA HIS A 65 15.83 13.32 -22.60
C HIS A 65 14.33 13.07 -22.82
N PRO A 66 13.87 11.90 -23.34
CA PRO A 66 12.46 11.64 -23.63
C PRO A 66 11.48 11.76 -22.43
N TYR A 67 11.96 11.55 -21.21
CA TYR A 67 11.17 11.72 -19.97
C TYR A 67 11.14 13.16 -19.42
N LEU A 68 11.89 14.08 -20.02
CA LEU A 68 11.88 15.50 -19.68
C LEU A 68 11.07 16.34 -20.68
N GLN A 69 10.58 15.71 -21.76
CA GLN A 69 9.81 16.36 -22.81
C GLN A 69 8.31 16.09 -22.63
N ASN A 70 7.50 17.13 -22.80
CA ASN A 70 6.06 16.95 -22.99
C ASN A 70 5.83 16.36 -24.37
N ARG A 71 5.04 15.28 -24.45
CA ARG A 71 4.65 14.67 -25.72
C ARG A 71 3.36 15.33 -26.20
N GLU A 72 3.38 15.89 -27.41
CA GLU A 72 2.21 16.56 -28.02
C GLU A 72 1.08 15.57 -28.32
N ASP A 73 1.41 14.34 -28.73
CA ASP A 73 0.45 13.28 -29.02
C ASP A 73 0.67 12.06 -28.09
N VAL A 74 -0.33 11.78 -27.24
CA VAL A 74 -0.32 10.65 -26.30
C VAL A 74 -1.24 9.55 -26.81
N LYS A 75 -0.67 8.59 -27.54
CA LYS A 75 -1.40 7.45 -28.12
C LYS A 75 -1.79 6.38 -27.10
N ARG A 76 -1.00 6.21 -26.05
CA ARG A 76 -1.16 5.19 -25.00
C ARG A 76 -0.60 5.69 -23.67
N VAL A 77 -1.26 5.31 -22.58
CA VAL A 77 -0.81 5.55 -21.20
C VAL A 77 -0.63 4.22 -20.48
N GLY A 78 0.35 4.16 -19.58
CA GLY A 78 0.57 3.02 -18.71
C GLY A 78 0.10 3.33 -17.28
N TYR A 79 -0.59 2.39 -16.66
CA TYR A 79 -0.95 2.45 -15.24
C TYR A 79 -0.13 1.43 -14.47
N ILE A 80 0.47 1.87 -13.37
CA ILE A 80 1.10 0.98 -12.39
C ILE A 80 0.18 0.94 -11.18
N VAL A 81 -0.45 -0.21 -10.95
CA VAL A 81 -1.40 -0.44 -9.84
C VAL A 81 -0.72 -1.30 -8.78
N ILE A 82 -0.76 -0.87 -7.53
CA ILE A 82 -0.07 -1.53 -6.41
C ILE A 82 -1.09 -2.04 -5.39
N SER A 83 -1.50 -3.31 -5.52
CA SER A 83 -2.41 -3.97 -4.58
C SER A 83 -1.67 -4.68 -3.44
N THR A 84 -2.44 -5.19 -2.46
CA THR A 84 -1.90 -6.06 -1.41
C THR A 84 -1.97 -7.53 -1.80
N ASP A 85 -0.94 -8.31 -1.48
CA ASP A 85 -0.95 -9.78 -1.66
C ASP A 85 -1.87 -10.51 -0.68
N ARG A 86 -2.28 -9.83 0.41
CA ARG A 86 -3.11 -10.38 1.48
C ARG A 86 -4.48 -9.73 1.48
N GLY A 87 -5.51 -10.53 1.79
CA GLY A 87 -6.89 -10.07 2.00
C GLY A 87 -7.15 -9.56 3.43
N LEU A 88 -8.43 -9.47 3.80
CA LEU A 88 -8.90 -8.93 5.10
C LEU A 88 -8.40 -7.50 5.38
N CYS A 89 -8.27 -6.69 4.32
CA CYS A 89 -7.83 -5.29 4.34
C CYS A 89 -8.99 -4.29 4.22
N GLY A 90 -10.22 -4.72 4.52
CA GLY A 90 -11.42 -3.92 4.33
C GLY A 90 -11.63 -3.56 2.86
N GLY A 91 -11.91 -2.29 2.58
CA GLY A 91 -12.18 -1.78 1.24
C GLY A 91 -10.93 -1.36 0.44
N LEU A 92 -9.71 -1.56 0.94
CA LEU A 92 -8.50 -0.97 0.35
C LEU A 92 -8.31 -1.34 -1.13
N ASN A 93 -8.29 -2.63 -1.47
CA ASN A 93 -8.09 -3.07 -2.85
C ASN A 93 -9.31 -2.76 -3.73
N THR A 94 -10.52 -2.94 -3.21
CA THR A 94 -11.77 -2.66 -3.95
C THR A 94 -11.88 -1.19 -4.34
N ASN A 95 -11.49 -0.27 -3.45
CA ASN A 95 -11.49 1.17 -3.73
C ASN A 95 -10.34 1.59 -4.65
N MET A 96 -9.24 0.84 -4.69
CA MET A 96 -8.12 1.13 -5.58
C MET A 96 -8.38 0.69 -7.02
N PHE A 97 -9.15 -0.39 -7.22
CA PHE A 97 -9.51 -0.88 -8.56
C PHE A 97 -10.73 -0.20 -9.18
N LYS A 98 -11.47 0.58 -8.40
CA LYS A 98 -12.63 1.36 -8.86
C LYS A 98 -12.21 2.79 -9.16
#